data_AF-A0AA49GNY5-F1
#
_entry.id   AF-A0AA49GNY5-F1
#
_cell.length_a   1.000
_cell.length_b   1.000
_cell.length_c   1.000
_cell.angle_alpha   90.00
_cell.angle_beta   90.00
_cell.angle_gamma   90.00
#
_symmetry.space_group_name_H-M   'P 1'
#
loop_
_entity.id
_entity.type
_entity.pdbx_description
1 polymer ?
#
loop_
_entity_poly.entity_id
_entity_poly.type
_entity_poly.pdbx_seq_one_letter_code
_entity_poly.pdbx_strand_id
1 'polypeptide(L)'
;MSRKVSTEVEGARLTIVGAKNHPEIKKRLARYGYNDKRLDEGLDMIEDIKQYTTQQDESLGLQKEATSRYKQYRELLQDMYLKHLSLARIALKEDITAGDMLKLWGARQRDIAGWINQVSTFYNHASRYVEVLSQYSISQEAIEQGKAMVKAIEEARVQQAMGRSNAQVATKRRRKAFTDLMMWVSELRYISRRALKDEPQYLEALGEVVK
;
A
#
# COMPACT_ATOMS: atom_id res chain seq x y z
N MET A 1 -6.83 10.68 5.54
CA MET A 1 -8.27 10.85 5.23
C MET A 1 -8.55 12.31 4.84
N SER A 2 -9.46 12.60 3.89
CA SER A 2 -9.87 13.99 3.65
C SER A 2 -10.58 14.54 4.88
N ARG A 3 -10.32 15.79 5.26
CA ARG A 3 -10.95 16.45 6.41
C ARG A 3 -12.47 16.31 6.41
N LYS A 4 -13.08 16.45 5.22
CA LYS A 4 -14.54 16.32 5.02
C LYS A 4 -15.06 14.92 5.37
N VAL A 5 -14.38 13.87 4.90
CA VAL A 5 -14.77 12.47 5.18
C VAL A 5 -14.69 12.17 6.67
N SER A 6 -13.65 12.65 7.35
CA SER A 6 -13.50 12.47 8.79
C SER A 6 -14.62 13.17 9.58
N THR A 7 -14.99 14.39 9.17
CA THR A 7 -16.07 15.14 9.80
C THR A 7 -17.44 14.46 9.60
N GLU A 8 -17.70 13.92 8.41
CA GLU A 8 -18.98 13.23 8.13
C GLU A 8 -19.10 11.89 8.89
N VAL A 9 -18.00 11.13 9.00
CA VAL A 9 -17.96 9.90 9.81
C VAL A 9 -18.14 10.19 11.30
N GLU A 10 -17.52 11.25 11.81
CA GLU A 10 -17.71 11.63 13.23
C GLU A 10 -19.13 12.13 13.49
N GLY A 11 -19.71 12.93 12.58
CA GLY A 11 -21.10 13.34 12.68
C GLY A 11 -22.06 12.14 12.67
N ALA A 12 -21.81 11.15 11.82
CA ALA A 12 -22.56 9.89 11.80
C ALA A 12 -22.46 9.15 13.15
N ARG A 13 -21.25 9.04 13.70
CA ARG A 13 -21.00 8.42 15.00
C ARG A 13 -21.80 9.10 16.10
N LEU A 14 -21.77 10.44 16.18
CA LEU A 14 -22.51 11.19 17.18
C LEU A 14 -24.03 10.94 17.07
N THR A 15 -24.59 10.94 15.87
CA THR A 15 -26.01 10.64 15.65
C THR A 15 -26.37 9.22 16.13
N ILE A 16 -25.57 8.22 15.79
CA ILE A 16 -25.83 6.81 16.17
C ILE A 16 -25.71 6.60 17.67
N VAL A 17 -24.63 7.11 18.27
CA VAL A 17 -24.37 6.99 19.70
C VAL A 17 -25.41 7.76 20.51
N GLY A 18 -25.82 8.95 20.07
CA GLY A 18 -26.91 9.71 20.67
C GLY A 18 -28.22 8.94 20.66
N ALA A 19 -28.56 8.33 19.51
CA ALA A 19 -29.76 7.50 19.38
C ALA A 19 -29.74 6.26 20.29
N LYS A 20 -28.57 5.62 20.44
CA LYS A 20 -28.40 4.42 21.27
C LYS A 20 -28.42 4.73 22.77
N ASN A 21 -27.84 5.85 23.19
CA ASN A 21 -27.66 6.20 24.60
C ASN A 21 -28.86 6.93 25.21
N HIS A 22 -29.76 7.49 24.41
CA HIS A 22 -30.96 8.17 24.92
C HIS A 22 -32.16 7.20 24.99
N PRO A 23 -32.64 6.80 26.18
CA PRO A 23 -33.65 5.74 26.32
C PRO A 23 -34.96 6.04 25.58
N GLU A 24 -35.46 7.28 25.66
CA GLU A 24 -36.71 7.65 24.98
C GLU A 24 -36.58 7.70 23.45
N ILE A 25 -35.45 8.19 22.91
CA ILE A 25 -35.19 8.17 21.47
C ILE A 25 -35.13 6.72 20.98
N LYS A 26 -34.35 5.88 21.66
CA LYS A 26 -34.20 4.47 21.35
C LYS A 26 -35.54 3.74 21.34
N LYS A 27 -36.39 3.98 22.36
CA LYS A 27 -37.75 3.40 22.44
C LYS A 27 -38.63 3.80 21.25
N ARG A 28 -38.53 5.06 20.80
CA ARG A 28 -39.31 5.55 19.65
C ARG A 28 -38.79 5.02 18.32
N LEU A 29 -37.47 5.01 18.13
CA LEU A 29 -36.81 4.47 16.94
C LEU A 29 -37.05 2.96 16.77
N ALA A 30 -37.11 2.20 17.88
CA ALA A 30 -37.41 0.78 17.85
C ALA A 30 -38.76 0.46 17.17
N ARG A 31 -39.76 1.35 17.29
CA ARG A 31 -41.08 1.20 16.62
C ARG A 31 -40.98 1.26 15.10
N TYR A 32 -39.91 1.87 14.57
CA TYR A 32 -39.62 2.00 13.15
C TYR A 32 -38.53 1.01 12.69
N GLY A 33 -38.20 0.00 13.51
CA GLY A 33 -37.23 -1.03 13.17
C GLY A 33 -35.77 -0.70 13.52
N TYR A 34 -35.49 0.48 14.10
CA TYR A 34 -34.16 0.87 14.57
C TYR A 34 -33.95 0.45 16.02
N ASN A 35 -33.73 -0.84 16.21
CA ASN A 35 -33.37 -1.43 17.50
C ASN A 35 -31.85 -1.39 17.73
N ASP A 36 -31.39 -1.89 18.88
CA ASP A 36 -29.95 -1.93 19.22
C ASP A 36 -29.11 -2.58 18.12
N LYS A 37 -29.56 -3.73 17.61
CA LYS A 37 -28.85 -4.46 16.56
C LYS A 37 -28.68 -3.60 15.31
N ARG A 38 -29.74 -2.92 14.87
CA ARG A 38 -29.69 -2.06 13.67
C ARG A 38 -28.76 -0.87 13.89
N LEU A 39 -28.74 -0.28 15.09
CA LEU A 39 -27.81 0.80 15.44
C LEU A 39 -26.36 0.31 15.51
N ASP A 40 -26.14 -0.91 16.00
CA ASP A 40 -24.82 -1.55 16.03
C ASP A 40 -24.28 -1.81 14.61
N GLU A 41 -25.12 -2.19 13.65
CA GLU A 41 -24.73 -2.28 12.24
C GLU A 41 -24.13 -0.96 11.71
N GLY A 42 -24.67 0.20 12.13
CA GLY A 42 -24.13 1.50 11.76
C GLY A 42 -22.78 1.80 12.42
N LEU A 43 -22.57 1.33 13.66
CA LEU A 43 -21.27 1.44 14.35
C LEU A 43 -20.22 0.53 13.71
N ASP A 44 -20.61 -0.68 13.30
CA ASP A 44 -19.73 -1.61 12.58
C ASP A 44 -19.25 -1.00 11.26
N MET A 45 -20.13 -0.33 10.52
CA MET A 45 -19.74 0.41 9.30
C MET A 45 -18.70 1.51 9.57
N ILE A 46 -18.78 2.19 10.71
CA ILE A 46 -17.78 3.20 11.11
C ILE A 46 -16.43 2.53 11.41
N GLU A 47 -16.44 1.39 12.09
CA GLU A 47 -15.22 0.66 12.42
C GLU A 47 -14.55 0.09 11.16
N ASP A 48 -15.34 -0.44 10.22
CA ASP A 48 -14.89 -0.82 8.89
C ASP A 48 -14.14 0.32 8.18
N ILE A 49 -14.70 1.54 8.17
CA ILE A 49 -14.06 2.70 7.54
C ILE A 49 -12.71 3.03 8.19
N LYS A 50 -12.61 2.93 9.52
CA LYS A 50 -11.34 3.14 10.24
C LYS A 50 -10.34 2.05 9.87
N GLN A 51 -10.75 0.78 9.93
CA GLN A 51 -9.91 -0.36 9.59
C GLN A 51 -9.36 -0.24 8.16
N TYR A 52 -10.22 0.07 7.17
CA TYR A 52 -9.78 0.26 5.79
C TYR A 52 -8.90 1.50 5.61
N THR A 53 -9.02 2.51 6.48
CA THR A 53 -8.10 3.66 6.48
C THR A 53 -6.72 3.25 6.99
N THR A 54 -6.65 2.54 8.12
CA THR A 54 -5.40 2.01 8.67
C THR A 54 -4.70 1.09 7.66
N GLN A 55 -5.43 0.13 7.07
CA GLN A 55 -4.89 -0.76 6.03
C GLN A 55 -4.35 0.02 4.81
N GLN A 56 -5.02 1.09 4.42
CA GLN A 56 -4.52 1.95 3.33
C GLN A 56 -3.19 2.61 3.73
N ASP A 57 -3.13 3.19 4.92
CA ASP A 57 -1.94 3.93 5.38
C ASP A 57 -0.73 3.00 5.55
N GLU A 58 -0.93 1.81 6.12
CA GLU A 58 0.09 0.76 6.20
C GLU A 58 0.59 0.35 4.81
N SER A 59 -0.33 0.11 3.87
CA SER A 59 0.01 -0.29 2.49
C SER A 59 0.81 0.79 1.75
N LEU A 60 0.47 2.06 1.97
CA LEU A 60 1.22 3.20 1.43
C LEU A 60 2.59 3.34 2.09
N GLY A 61 2.70 3.05 3.39
CA GLY A 61 3.97 2.96 4.11
C GLY A 61 4.90 1.92 3.49
N LEU A 62 4.41 0.68 3.34
CA LEU A 62 5.13 -0.41 2.68
C LEU A 62 5.57 -0.05 1.26
N GLN A 63 4.69 0.56 0.46
CA GLN A 63 5.02 0.99 -0.90
C GLN A 63 6.16 2.03 -0.90
N LYS A 64 6.12 3.02 0.01
CA LYS A 64 7.15 4.07 0.11
C LYS A 64 8.49 3.49 0.51
N GLU A 65 8.49 2.64 1.54
CA GLU A 65 9.69 1.97 2.02
C GLU A 65 10.32 1.10 0.92
N ALA A 66 9.52 0.27 0.27
CA ALA A 66 9.95 -0.56 -0.85
C ALA A 66 10.53 0.27 -2.01
N THR A 67 9.92 1.42 -2.29
CA THR A 67 10.43 2.36 -3.31
C THR A 67 11.80 2.94 -2.92
N SER A 68 11.98 3.29 -1.65
CA SER A 68 13.26 3.80 -1.15
C SER A 68 14.35 2.73 -1.22
N ARG A 69 14.08 1.51 -0.74
CA ARG A 69 15.00 0.36 -0.82
C ARG A 69 15.38 0.05 -2.27
N TYR A 70 14.39 -0.02 -3.17
CA TYR A 70 14.62 -0.23 -4.60
C TYR A 70 15.60 0.80 -5.19
N LYS A 71 15.40 2.10 -4.92
CA LYS A 71 16.27 3.17 -5.42
C LYS A 71 17.70 3.01 -4.91
N GLN A 72 17.85 2.82 -3.59
CA GLN A 72 19.14 2.65 -2.94
C GLN A 72 19.92 1.45 -3.52
N TYR A 73 19.30 0.27 -3.56
CA TYR A 73 19.99 -0.92 -4.08
C TYR A 73 20.28 -0.80 -5.57
N ARG A 74 19.40 -0.17 -6.35
CA ARG A 74 19.63 0.06 -7.77
C ARG A 74 20.86 0.95 -7.99
N GLU A 75 20.99 2.04 -7.25
CA GLU A 75 22.15 2.94 -7.37
C GLU A 75 23.45 2.24 -6.97
N LEU A 76 23.47 1.58 -5.81
CA LEU A 76 24.64 0.82 -5.34
C LEU A 76 25.06 -0.28 -6.33
N LEU A 77 24.08 -1.06 -6.81
CA LEU A 77 24.35 -2.13 -7.77
C LEU A 77 24.78 -1.56 -9.12
N GLN A 78 24.21 -0.44 -9.58
CA GLN A 78 24.59 0.18 -10.84
C GLN A 78 26.05 0.60 -10.82
N ASP A 79 26.50 1.27 -9.76
CA ASP A 79 27.89 1.71 -9.62
C ASP A 79 28.85 0.54 -9.54
N MET A 80 28.52 -0.49 -8.76
CA MET A 80 29.33 -1.71 -8.65
C MET A 80 29.39 -2.47 -9.99
N TYR A 81 28.24 -2.64 -10.64
CA TYR A 81 28.12 -3.35 -11.91
C TYR A 81 28.93 -2.67 -13.02
N LEU A 82 28.88 -1.34 -13.14
CA LEU A 82 29.63 -0.62 -14.18
C LEU A 82 31.14 -0.77 -14.00
N LYS A 83 31.63 -0.75 -12.75
CA LYS A 83 33.04 -1.01 -12.43
C LYS A 83 33.42 -2.45 -12.74
N HIS A 84 32.61 -3.43 -12.32
CA HIS A 84 32.89 -4.83 -12.61
C HIS A 84 32.83 -5.12 -14.11
N LEU A 85 31.90 -4.49 -14.84
CA LEU A 85 31.76 -4.65 -16.27
C LEU A 85 32.99 -4.11 -17.02
N SER A 86 33.51 -2.94 -16.65
CA SER A 86 34.70 -2.39 -17.29
C SER A 86 35.93 -3.26 -17.04
N LEU A 87 36.10 -3.76 -15.82
CA LEU A 87 37.21 -4.64 -15.45
C LEU A 87 37.09 -6.01 -16.13
N ALA A 88 35.90 -6.61 -16.16
CA ALA A 88 35.64 -7.88 -16.83
C ALA A 88 35.89 -7.79 -18.35
N ARG A 89 35.54 -6.66 -18.99
CA ARG A 89 35.86 -6.42 -20.41
C ARG A 89 37.35 -6.41 -20.69
N ILE A 90 38.17 -5.92 -19.75
CA ILE A 90 39.62 -5.91 -19.89
C ILE A 90 40.17 -7.32 -19.64
N ALA A 91 39.72 -7.96 -18.57
CA ALA A 91 40.16 -9.29 -18.15
C ALA A 91 39.85 -10.39 -19.16
N LEU A 92 38.70 -10.30 -19.83
CA LEU A 92 38.17 -11.31 -20.75
C LEU A 92 38.13 -10.82 -22.20
N LYS A 93 38.96 -9.84 -22.57
CA LYS A 93 38.93 -9.18 -23.89
C LYS A 93 39.13 -10.17 -25.06
N GLU A 94 39.89 -11.25 -24.84
CA GLU A 94 40.23 -12.26 -25.87
C GLU A 94 39.31 -13.49 -25.80
N ASP A 95 38.52 -13.63 -24.72
CA ASP A 95 37.59 -14.73 -24.55
C ASP A 95 36.18 -14.33 -25.04
N ILE A 96 35.92 -14.62 -26.31
CA ILE A 96 34.64 -14.33 -26.96
C ILE A 96 33.48 -15.05 -26.25
N THR A 97 33.72 -16.30 -25.82
CA THR A 97 32.68 -17.12 -25.20
C THR A 97 32.29 -16.57 -23.83
N ALA A 98 33.28 -16.16 -23.02
CA ALA A 98 33.03 -15.45 -21.77
C ALA A 98 32.34 -14.10 -22.01
N GLY A 99 32.77 -13.36 -23.04
CA GLY A 99 32.16 -12.10 -23.47
C GLY A 99 30.66 -12.22 -23.74
N ASP A 100 30.25 -13.27 -24.46
CA ASP A 100 28.85 -13.53 -24.77
C ASP A 100 28.06 -14.00 -23.55
N MET A 101 28.60 -14.95 -22.77
CA MET A 101 27.92 -15.46 -21.56
C MET A 101 27.66 -14.35 -20.53
N LEU A 102 28.64 -13.46 -20.30
CA LEU A 102 28.52 -12.36 -19.35
C LEU A 102 27.84 -11.12 -19.93
N LYS A 103 27.48 -11.15 -21.23
CA LYS A 103 26.93 -10.01 -21.98
C LYS A 103 27.79 -8.75 -21.84
N LEU A 104 29.12 -8.91 -21.94
CA LEU A 104 30.08 -7.83 -21.75
C LEU A 104 29.91 -6.73 -22.79
N TRP A 105 29.57 -7.11 -24.03
CA TRP A 105 29.51 -6.20 -25.18
C TRP A 105 28.09 -5.72 -25.47
N GLY A 106 27.98 -4.63 -26.24
CA GLY A 106 26.71 -4.05 -26.68
C GLY A 106 26.06 -3.07 -25.69
N ALA A 107 24.98 -2.44 -26.15
CA ALA A 107 24.25 -1.42 -25.40
C ALA A 107 23.67 -1.98 -24.09
N ARG A 108 23.62 -1.13 -23.06
CA ARG A 108 22.96 -1.46 -21.79
C ARG A 108 21.47 -1.19 -21.90
N GLN A 109 20.67 -2.09 -21.32
CA GLN A 109 19.22 -1.96 -21.31
C GLN A 109 18.81 -0.73 -20.50
N ARG A 110 17.87 0.06 -21.02
CA ARG A 110 17.39 1.30 -20.39
C ARG A 110 16.19 1.07 -19.49
N ASP A 111 15.36 0.08 -19.83
CA ASP A 111 14.24 -0.30 -18.99
C ASP A 111 14.72 -1.16 -17.82
N ILE A 112 13.96 -1.13 -16.72
CA ILE A 112 14.37 -1.80 -15.49
C ILE A 112 14.40 -3.32 -15.62
N ALA A 113 13.49 -3.93 -16.39
CA ALA A 113 13.42 -5.38 -16.51
C ALA A 113 14.59 -5.91 -17.33
N GLY A 114 14.88 -5.27 -18.47
CA GLY A 114 16.05 -5.54 -19.29
C GLY A 114 17.34 -5.34 -18.51
N TRP A 115 17.45 -4.26 -17.73
CA TRP A 115 18.63 -3.99 -16.91
C TRP A 115 18.85 -5.06 -15.82
N ILE A 116 17.81 -5.41 -15.04
CA ILE A 116 17.90 -6.47 -14.03
C ILE A 116 18.32 -7.79 -14.68
N ASN A 117 17.69 -8.17 -15.79
CA ASN A 117 18.04 -9.40 -16.51
C ASN A 117 19.51 -9.39 -16.97
N GLN A 118 20.00 -8.26 -17.47
CA GLN A 118 21.38 -8.11 -17.93
C GLN A 118 22.38 -8.21 -16.78
N VAL A 119 22.12 -7.54 -15.65
CA VAL A 119 22.98 -7.59 -14.46
C VAL A 119 22.94 -8.96 -13.80
N SER A 120 21.76 -9.57 -13.69
CA SER A 120 21.57 -10.93 -13.19
C SER A 120 22.35 -11.95 -14.05
N THR A 121 22.26 -11.83 -15.38
CA THR A 121 23.06 -12.66 -16.30
C THR A 121 24.55 -12.54 -16.00
N PHE A 122 25.06 -11.31 -15.86
CA PHE A 122 26.47 -11.07 -15.57
C PHE A 122 26.92 -11.78 -14.28
N TYR A 123 26.24 -11.54 -13.15
CA TYR A 123 26.66 -12.11 -11.86
C TYR A 123 26.42 -13.63 -11.77
N ASN A 124 25.43 -14.18 -12.46
CA ASN A 124 25.18 -15.63 -12.50
C ASN A 124 26.28 -16.38 -13.26
N HIS A 125 26.85 -15.78 -14.30
CA HIS A 125 27.94 -16.39 -15.06
C HIS A 125 29.33 -16.02 -14.56
N ALA A 126 29.50 -14.90 -13.85
CA ALA A 126 30.79 -14.43 -13.35
C ALA A 126 31.53 -15.45 -12.49
N SER A 127 30.82 -16.25 -11.67
CA SER A 127 31.45 -17.29 -10.83
C SER A 127 32.22 -18.34 -11.63
N ARG A 128 31.88 -18.56 -12.91
CA ARG A 128 32.61 -19.50 -13.79
C ARG A 128 34.00 -18.99 -14.20
N TYR A 129 34.23 -17.69 -14.09
CA TYR A 129 35.47 -17.02 -14.49
C TYR A 129 36.17 -16.34 -13.30
N VAL A 130 35.83 -16.75 -12.07
CA VAL A 130 36.29 -16.09 -10.84
C VAL A 130 37.82 -16.09 -10.71
N GLU A 131 38.50 -17.13 -11.21
CA GLU A 131 39.97 -17.21 -11.18
C GLU A 131 40.63 -16.09 -11.98
N VAL A 132 40.05 -15.69 -13.11
CA VAL A 132 40.54 -14.57 -13.94
C VAL A 132 40.04 -13.24 -13.38
N LEU A 133 38.76 -13.17 -13.02
CA LEU A 133 38.11 -11.95 -12.53
C LEU A 133 38.68 -11.46 -11.19
N SER A 134 39.11 -12.38 -10.31
CA SER A 134 39.69 -12.05 -9.00
C SER A 134 41.02 -11.30 -9.12
N GLN A 135 41.80 -11.54 -10.18
CA GLN A 135 43.03 -10.79 -10.48
C GLN A 135 42.74 -9.30 -10.76
N TYR A 136 41.51 -8.99 -11.17
CA TYR A 136 41.01 -7.64 -11.42
C TYR A 136 40.10 -7.13 -10.28
N SER A 137 40.29 -7.63 -9.05
CA SER A 137 39.52 -7.21 -7.87
C SER A 137 38.02 -7.53 -7.91
N ILE A 138 37.58 -8.44 -8.79
CA ILE A 138 36.21 -8.97 -8.77
C ILE A 138 36.27 -10.34 -8.06
N SER A 139 36.21 -10.32 -6.73
CA SER A 139 36.27 -11.54 -5.92
C SER A 139 34.96 -12.32 -5.93
N GLN A 140 34.99 -13.56 -5.43
CA GLN A 140 33.78 -14.37 -5.26
C GLN A 140 32.77 -13.67 -4.35
N GLU A 141 33.23 -13.00 -3.29
CA GLU A 141 32.40 -12.23 -2.36
C GLU A 141 31.72 -11.06 -3.07
N ALA A 142 32.44 -10.35 -3.95
CA ALA A 142 31.89 -9.25 -4.73
C ALA A 142 30.82 -9.74 -5.74
N ILE A 143 30.99 -10.95 -6.28
CA ILE A 143 30.00 -11.59 -7.15
C ILE A 143 28.74 -11.95 -6.36
N GLU A 144 28.88 -12.57 -5.19
CA GLU A 144 27.75 -12.91 -4.32
C GLU A 144 27.03 -11.66 -3.78
N GLN A 145 27.77 -10.60 -3.47
CA GLN A 145 27.18 -9.30 -3.13
C GLN A 145 26.32 -8.75 -4.28
N GLY A 146 26.78 -8.87 -5.52
CA GLY A 146 26.00 -8.51 -6.70
C GLY A 146 24.70 -9.31 -6.84
N LYS A 147 24.76 -10.64 -6.66
CA LYS A 147 23.57 -11.51 -6.67
C LYS A 147 22.60 -11.12 -5.56
N ALA A 148 23.10 -10.86 -4.35
CA ALA A 148 22.28 -10.44 -3.21
C ALA A 148 21.58 -9.09 -3.47
N MET A 149 22.28 -8.12 -4.07
CA MET A 149 21.68 -6.84 -4.46
C MET A 149 20.62 -6.98 -5.54
N VAL A 150 20.84 -7.84 -6.56
CA VAL A 150 19.81 -8.15 -7.58
C VAL A 150 18.55 -8.68 -6.91
N LYS A 151 18.70 -9.67 -6.03
CA LYS A 151 17.58 -10.27 -5.28
C LYS A 151 16.85 -9.23 -4.42
N ALA A 152 17.58 -8.36 -3.72
CA ALA A 152 17.00 -7.29 -2.91
C ALA A 152 16.19 -6.28 -3.76
N ILE A 153 16.64 -5.98 -4.98
CA ILE A 153 15.89 -5.13 -5.93
C ILE A 153 14.60 -5.83 -6.36
N GLU A 154 14.66 -7.11 -6.71
CA GLU A 154 13.49 -7.90 -7.13
C GLU A 154 12.45 -7.98 -6.01
N GLU A 155 12.88 -8.29 -4.79
CA GLU A 155 12.03 -8.32 -3.60
C GLU A 155 11.39 -6.96 -3.31
N ALA A 156 12.17 -5.87 -3.39
CA ALA A 156 11.64 -4.52 -3.20
C ALA A 156 10.57 -4.18 -4.26
N ARG A 157 10.72 -4.64 -5.50
CA ARG A 157 9.71 -4.43 -6.55
C ARG A 157 8.44 -5.23 -6.28
N VAL A 158 8.54 -6.46 -5.78
CA VAL A 158 7.38 -7.25 -5.35
C VAL A 158 6.63 -6.54 -4.23
N GLN A 159 7.35 -6.09 -3.19
CA GLN A 159 6.75 -5.36 -2.07
C GLN A 159 6.10 -4.04 -2.51
N GLN A 160 6.72 -3.31 -3.44
CA GLN A 160 6.12 -2.10 -4.02
C GLN A 160 4.80 -2.40 -4.75
N ALA A 161 4.76 -3.48 -5.54
CA ALA A 161 3.55 -3.90 -6.25
C ALA A 161 2.44 -4.34 -5.29
N MET A 162 2.79 -5.10 -4.25
CA MET A 162 1.87 -5.52 -3.18
C MET A 162 1.29 -4.31 -2.44
N GLY A 163 2.14 -3.39 -1.97
CA GLY A 163 1.69 -2.18 -1.28
C GLY A 163 0.74 -1.34 -2.13
N ARG A 164 1.03 -1.17 -3.42
CA ARG A 164 0.13 -0.49 -4.36
C ARG A 164 -1.22 -1.21 -4.50
N SER A 165 -1.21 -2.52 -4.71
CA SER A 165 -2.43 -3.32 -4.86
C SER A 165 -3.31 -3.24 -3.61
N ASN A 166 -2.71 -3.45 -2.43
CA ASN A 166 -3.40 -3.42 -1.14
C ASN A 166 -3.98 -2.04 -0.84
N ALA A 167 -3.23 -0.97 -1.12
CA ALA A 167 -3.73 0.41 -0.98
C ALA A 167 -4.94 0.68 -1.89
N GLN A 168 -4.96 0.13 -3.11
CA GLN A 168 -6.11 0.26 -4.02
C GLN A 168 -7.33 -0.51 -3.50
N VAL A 169 -7.14 -1.74 -3.01
CA VAL A 169 -8.22 -2.55 -2.42
C VAL A 169 -8.80 -1.84 -1.20
N ALA A 170 -7.97 -1.38 -0.27
CA ALA A 170 -8.38 -0.65 0.92
C ALA A 170 -9.14 0.64 0.54
N THR A 171 -8.68 1.36 -0.49
CA THR A 171 -9.38 2.55 -1.00
C THR A 171 -10.79 2.23 -1.49
N LYS A 172 -10.95 1.16 -2.28
CA LYS A 172 -12.25 0.73 -2.80
C LYS A 172 -13.20 0.33 -1.68
N ARG A 173 -12.73 -0.49 -0.73
CA ARG A 173 -13.50 -0.94 0.43
C ARG A 173 -13.94 0.24 1.29
N ARG A 174 -13.02 1.16 1.62
CA ARG A 174 -13.34 2.37 2.38
C ARG A 174 -14.39 3.23 1.69
N ARG A 175 -14.27 3.44 0.37
CA ARG A 175 -15.25 4.24 -0.39
C ARG A 175 -16.64 3.60 -0.33
N LYS A 176 -16.71 2.28 -0.51
CA LYS A 176 -17.97 1.54 -0.40
C LYS A 176 -18.57 1.69 1.00
N ALA A 177 -17.80 1.38 2.05
CA ALA A 177 -18.26 1.47 3.44
C ALA A 177 -18.72 2.89 3.80
N PHE A 178 -18.02 3.91 3.31
CA PHE A 178 -18.43 5.30 3.49
C PHE A 178 -19.76 5.63 2.80
N THR A 179 -19.94 5.20 1.54
CA THR A 179 -21.23 5.39 0.84
C THR A 179 -22.36 4.67 1.55
N ASP A 180 -22.14 3.42 1.99
CA ASP A 180 -23.12 2.63 2.72
C ASP A 180 -23.50 3.31 4.05
N LEU A 181 -22.52 3.80 4.82
CA LEU A 181 -22.76 4.55 6.05
C LEU A 181 -23.57 5.81 5.79
N MET A 182 -23.25 6.60 4.75
CA MET A 182 -23.98 7.83 4.46
C MET A 182 -25.43 7.56 4.06
N MET A 183 -25.70 6.49 3.30
CA MET A 183 -27.07 6.07 2.99
C MET A 183 -27.80 5.65 4.28
N TRP A 184 -27.18 4.81 5.09
CA TRP A 184 -27.75 4.31 6.34
C TRP A 184 -28.06 5.46 7.33
N VAL A 185 -27.16 6.44 7.46
CA VAL A 185 -27.36 7.61 8.33
C VAL A 185 -28.45 8.52 7.79
N SER A 186 -28.57 8.67 6.47
CA SER A 186 -29.66 9.41 5.85
C SER A 186 -31.03 8.81 6.21
N GLU A 187 -31.15 7.48 6.15
CA GLU A 187 -32.35 6.75 6.56
C GLU A 187 -32.64 6.93 8.06
N LEU A 188 -31.61 6.78 8.92
CA LEU A 188 -31.74 6.99 10.35
C LEU A 188 -32.26 8.40 10.66
N ARG A 189 -31.69 9.43 10.03
CA ARG A 189 -32.11 10.83 10.21
C ARG A 189 -33.55 11.05 9.77
N TYR A 190 -33.93 10.49 8.63
CA TYR A 190 -35.30 10.57 8.14
C TYR A 190 -36.30 9.95 9.11
N ILE A 191 -35.99 8.75 9.63
CA ILE A 191 -36.83 8.06 10.61
C ILE A 191 -36.84 8.79 11.95
N SER A 192 -35.70 9.32 12.40
CA SER A 192 -35.60 10.10 13.63
C SER A 192 -36.53 11.33 13.58
N ARG A 193 -36.51 12.08 12.47
CA ARG A 193 -37.44 13.22 12.27
C ARG A 193 -38.91 12.82 12.32
N ARG A 194 -39.26 11.61 11.86
CA ARG A 194 -40.64 11.10 11.93
C ARG A 194 -41.00 10.61 13.34
N ALA A 195 -40.11 9.86 13.97
CA ALA A 195 -40.33 9.24 15.27
C ALA A 195 -40.35 10.26 16.42
N LEU A 196 -39.66 11.39 16.25
CA LEU A 196 -39.50 12.45 17.24
C LEU A 196 -40.24 13.74 16.86
N LYS A 197 -41.17 13.68 15.89
CA LYS A 197 -41.88 14.86 15.36
C LYS A 197 -42.53 15.72 16.47
N ASP A 198 -43.07 15.06 17.49
CA ASP A 198 -43.78 15.74 18.58
C ASP A 198 -42.84 16.27 19.69
N GLU A 199 -41.55 15.89 19.66
CA GLU A 199 -40.54 16.26 20.66
C GLU A 199 -39.21 16.66 19.97
N PRO A 200 -39.18 17.83 19.30
CA PRO A 200 -38.07 18.26 18.47
C PRO A 200 -36.75 18.45 19.23
N GLN A 201 -36.79 18.72 20.55
CA GLN A 201 -35.60 18.83 21.40
C GLN A 201 -34.75 17.54 21.39
N TYR A 202 -35.37 16.38 21.16
CA TYR A 202 -34.62 15.13 21.01
C TYR A 202 -33.84 15.03 19.70
N LEU A 203 -34.16 15.82 18.67
CA LEU A 203 -33.37 15.88 17.44
C LEU A 203 -32.04 16.61 17.66
N GLU A 204 -32.00 17.57 18.58
CA GLU A 204 -30.75 18.25 18.97
C GLU A 204 -29.79 17.27 19.66
N ALA A 205 -30.31 16.33 20.46
CA ALA A 205 -29.52 15.26 21.07
C ALA A 205 -28.89 14.29 20.05
N LEU A 206 -29.36 14.30 18.79
CA LEU A 206 -28.80 13.54 17.67
C LEU A 206 -27.84 14.36 16.80
N GLY A 207 -27.58 15.61 17.19
CA GLY A 207 -26.77 16.56 16.43
C GLY A 207 -27.48 17.16 15.23
N GLU A 208 -28.83 17.05 15.14
CA GLU A 208 -29.60 17.78 14.13
C GLU A 208 -29.90 19.19 14.64
N VAL A 209 -29.61 20.21 13.81
CA VAL A 209 -30.02 21.59 14.10
C VAL A 209 -31.50 21.72 13.76
N VAL A 210 -32.34 21.83 14.79
CA VAL A 210 -33.75 22.18 14.63
C VAL A 210 -33.82 23.69 14.30
N LYS A 211 -34.46 24.05 13.19
CA LYS A 211 -34.76 25.45 12.83
C LYS A 211 -36.24 25.72 13.00
#